data_AF-A0A8T4TMY7-F1
#
_entry.id   AF-A0A8T4TMY7-F1
#
_cell.length_a   1.000
_cell.length_b   1.000
_cell.length_c   1.000
_cell.angle_alpha   90.00
_cell.angle_beta   90.00
_cell.angle_gamma   90.00
#
_symmetry.space_group_name_H-M   'P 1'
#
loop_
_entity.id
_entity.type
_entity.pdbx_description
1 polymer ?
#
loop_
_entity_poly.entity_id
_entity_poly.type
_entity_poly.pdbx_seq_one_letter_code
_entity_poly.pdbx_strand_id
1 'polypeptide(L)'
;MENVVEMSWRELNYIFIFIKYQKAGCKIWSYLRKYPISRNDINALKREGWRFSIEDISDYGLINEKQRQILLRRGLSGYQRDVTVFHEFSHIFYDYIAGSAFNKSEKEIIAEWTARRTRRNHKLLRHAIRSFGLEPSIYDASSYKAFSRNSFADLEYKFKVNMMGNMS
;
A
#
# COMPACT_ATOMS: atom_id res chain seq x y z
N MET A 1 -25.50 17.45 -7.76
CA MET A 1 -25.30 16.28 -8.65
C MET A 1 -24.32 15.38 -7.94
N GLU A 2 -24.79 14.26 -7.41
CA GLU A 2 -23.92 13.23 -6.87
C GLU A 2 -23.19 12.59 -8.06
N ASN A 3 -21.87 12.75 -8.12
CA ASN A 3 -21.04 11.96 -9.03
C ASN A 3 -21.14 10.51 -8.57
N VAL A 4 -22.07 9.76 -9.16
CA VAL A 4 -22.05 8.30 -9.11
C VAL A 4 -20.77 7.92 -9.84
N VAL A 5 -19.72 7.64 -9.08
CA VAL A 5 -18.47 7.10 -9.62
C VAL A 5 -18.85 5.75 -10.24
N GLU A 6 -19.00 5.73 -11.56
CA GLU A 6 -19.20 4.49 -12.32
C GLU A 6 -18.02 3.58 -12.01
N MET A 7 -18.29 2.51 -11.25
CA MET A 7 -17.29 1.49 -10.98
C MET A 7 -16.91 0.84 -12.30
N SER A 8 -15.62 0.74 -12.55
CA SER A 8 -15.13 0.04 -13.74
C SER A 8 -15.58 -1.43 -13.71
N TRP A 9 -15.71 -2.07 -14.88
CA TRP A 9 -15.98 -3.51 -14.99
C TRP A 9 -14.99 -4.37 -14.19
N ARG A 10 -13.76 -3.88 -14.01
CA ARG A 10 -12.74 -4.50 -13.15
C ARG A 10 -13.17 -4.47 -11.68
N GLU A 11 -13.71 -3.35 -11.19
CA GLU A 11 -14.30 -3.16 -9.85
C GLU A 11 -15.56 -3.99 -9.60
N LEU A 12 -16.40 -4.18 -10.62
CA LEU A 12 -17.54 -5.11 -10.53
C LEU A 12 -17.07 -6.57 -10.44
N ASN A 13 -16.07 -6.98 -11.23
CA ASN A 13 -15.47 -8.32 -11.13
C ASN A 13 -14.77 -8.53 -9.77
N TYR A 14 -14.13 -7.50 -9.21
CA TYR A 14 -13.57 -7.51 -7.85
C TYR A 14 -14.65 -7.82 -6.80
N ILE A 15 -15.80 -7.15 -6.89
CA ILE A 15 -16.93 -7.38 -5.97
C ILE A 15 -17.53 -8.77 -6.16
N PHE A 16 -17.67 -9.23 -7.41
CA PHE A 16 -18.27 -10.54 -7.70
C PHE A 16 -17.41 -11.70 -7.18
N ILE A 17 -16.09 -11.62 -7.36
CA ILE A 17 -15.14 -12.62 -6.87
C ILE A 17 -15.03 -12.55 -5.34
N PHE A 18 -15.02 -11.34 -4.76
CA PHE A 18 -15.10 -11.14 -3.32
C PHE A 18 -16.37 -11.80 -2.73
N ILE A 19 -17.54 -11.57 -3.32
CA ILE A 19 -18.82 -12.17 -2.88
C ILE A 19 -18.81 -13.70 -3.06
N LYS A 20 -18.29 -14.21 -4.18
CA LYS A 20 -18.18 -15.65 -4.46
C LYS A 20 -17.32 -16.36 -3.41
N TYR A 21 -16.20 -15.78 -3.01
CA TYR A 21 -15.31 -16.36 -2.00
C TYR A 21 -15.70 -16.06 -0.55
N GLN A 22 -16.40 -14.95 -0.28
CA GLN A 22 -16.92 -14.65 1.06
C GLN A 22 -18.05 -15.62 1.46
N LYS A 23 -18.93 -16.02 0.51
CA LYS A 23 -19.96 -17.05 0.73
C LYS A 23 -19.39 -18.46 0.96
N ALA A 24 -18.21 -18.77 0.42
CA ALA A 24 -17.61 -20.09 0.50
C ALA A 24 -16.81 -20.36 1.81
N GLY A 25 -16.79 -19.43 2.77
CA GLY A 25 -15.99 -19.60 4.00
C GLY A 25 -14.49 -19.64 3.74
N CYS A 26 -14.02 -18.98 2.67
CA CYS A 26 -12.64 -19.09 2.21
C CYS A 26 -11.65 -18.63 3.31
N LYS A 27 -10.83 -19.56 3.81
CA LYS A 27 -9.88 -19.36 4.92
C LYS A 27 -8.96 -18.15 4.71
N ILE A 28 -8.68 -17.79 3.47
CA ILE A 28 -7.81 -16.66 3.10
C ILE A 28 -8.34 -15.32 3.64
N TRP A 29 -9.65 -15.04 3.56
CA TRP A 29 -10.19 -13.76 4.05
C TRP A 29 -10.14 -13.68 5.57
N SER A 30 -10.35 -14.81 6.24
CA SER A 30 -10.14 -14.90 7.69
C SER A 30 -8.67 -14.67 8.04
N TYR A 31 -7.77 -15.27 7.28
CA TYR A 31 -6.33 -15.09 7.44
C TYR A 31 -5.91 -13.63 7.26
N LEU A 32 -6.29 -12.97 6.17
CA LEU A 32 -5.97 -11.57 5.89
C LEU A 32 -6.54 -10.61 6.95
N ARG A 33 -7.69 -10.95 7.55
CA ARG A 33 -8.22 -10.19 8.70
C ARG A 33 -7.43 -10.40 9.98
N LYS A 34 -6.95 -11.62 10.21
CA LYS A 34 -6.17 -11.99 11.41
C LYS A 34 -4.71 -11.52 11.34
N TYR A 35 -4.16 -11.47 10.13
CA TYR A 35 -2.76 -11.14 9.85
C TYR A 35 -2.66 -10.03 8.80
N PRO A 36 -3.19 -8.81 9.07
CA PRO A 36 -3.06 -7.69 8.15
C PRO A 36 -1.61 -7.17 8.12
N ILE A 37 -1.20 -6.61 6.98
CA ILE A 37 0.09 -5.93 6.86
C ILE A 37 0.22 -4.87 7.95
N SER A 38 1.32 -4.93 8.68
CA SER A 38 1.64 -4.09 9.82
C SER A 38 2.87 -3.21 9.57
N ARG A 39 3.16 -2.31 10.50
CA ARG A 39 4.40 -1.51 10.47
C ARG A 39 5.65 -2.38 10.59
N ASN A 40 5.56 -3.49 11.32
CA ASN A 40 6.68 -4.41 11.51
C ASN A 40 7.05 -5.10 10.20
N ASP A 41 6.04 -5.45 9.40
CA ASP A 41 6.24 -6.07 8.08
C ASP A 41 6.94 -5.09 7.12
N ILE A 42 6.51 -3.83 7.08
CA ILE A 42 7.18 -2.77 6.32
C ILE A 42 8.63 -2.56 6.78
N ASN A 43 8.86 -2.56 8.10
CA ASN A 43 10.21 -2.45 8.65
C ASN A 43 11.08 -3.67 8.30
N ALA A 44 10.50 -4.86 8.25
CA ALA A 44 11.19 -6.07 7.82
C ALA A 44 11.67 -5.92 6.38
N LEU A 45 10.81 -5.49 5.45
CA LEU A 45 11.20 -5.22 4.06
C LEU A 45 12.39 -4.24 3.99
N LYS A 46 12.33 -3.14 4.75
CA LYS A 46 13.45 -2.17 4.80
C LYS A 46 14.74 -2.78 5.32
N ARG A 47 14.69 -3.59 6.38
CA ARG A 47 15.87 -4.28 6.93
C ARG A 47 16.42 -5.33 5.97
N GLU A 48 15.54 -5.97 5.21
CA GLU A 48 15.91 -6.89 4.13
C GLU A 48 16.44 -6.16 2.90
N GLY A 49 16.50 -4.83 2.89
CA GLY A 49 17.09 -4.06 1.79
C GLY A 49 16.15 -3.85 0.61
N TRP A 50 14.84 -4.06 0.79
CA TRP A 50 13.86 -3.70 -0.24
C TRP A 50 13.88 -2.19 -0.52
N ARG A 51 13.75 -1.83 -1.80
CA ARG A 51 13.74 -0.44 -2.27
C ARG A 51 12.74 -0.22 -3.40
N PHE A 52 12.37 1.03 -3.62
CA PHE A 52 11.56 1.45 -4.76
C PHE A 52 12.40 2.13 -5.83
N SER A 53 12.00 1.96 -7.09
CA SER A 53 12.52 2.75 -8.22
C SER A 53 11.38 3.15 -9.15
N ILE A 54 11.52 4.33 -9.77
CA ILE A 54 10.54 4.86 -10.71
C ILE A 54 11.05 4.64 -12.13
N GLU A 55 10.37 3.77 -12.87
CA GLU A 55 10.81 3.29 -14.19
C GLU A 55 9.72 3.48 -15.26
N ASP A 56 10.13 3.50 -16.53
CA ASP A 56 9.23 3.50 -17.67
C ASP A 56 8.80 2.06 -18.01
N ILE A 57 7.84 1.54 -17.24
CA ILE A 57 7.26 0.19 -17.39
C ILE A 57 5.80 0.23 -17.87
N SER A 58 5.32 -0.84 -18.51
CA SER A 58 3.93 -0.92 -18.98
C SER A 58 2.92 -1.04 -17.82
N ASP A 59 3.23 -1.92 -16.87
CA ASP A 59 2.41 -2.19 -15.69
C ASP A 59 2.56 -1.09 -14.64
N TYR A 60 1.62 -1.01 -13.69
CA TYR A 60 1.70 0.03 -12.65
C TYR A 60 2.84 -0.24 -11.66
N GLY A 61 3.06 -1.52 -11.32
CA GLY A 61 4.11 -1.98 -10.44
C GLY A 61 4.65 -3.34 -10.87
N LEU A 62 5.89 -3.63 -10.51
CA LEU A 62 6.54 -4.94 -10.71
C LEU A 62 7.50 -5.24 -9.57
N ILE A 63 7.58 -6.51 -9.16
CA ILE A 63 8.55 -7.00 -8.19
C ILE A 63 9.74 -7.64 -8.89
N ASN A 64 10.94 -7.17 -8.55
CA ASN A 64 12.19 -7.83 -8.86
C ASN A 64 12.78 -8.41 -7.56
N GLU A 65 12.43 -9.66 -7.26
CA GLU A 65 12.85 -10.34 -6.03
C GLU A 65 14.37 -10.49 -5.93
N LYS A 66 15.05 -10.77 -7.06
CA LYS A 66 16.51 -10.95 -7.10
C LYS A 66 17.25 -9.70 -6.65
N GLN A 67 16.73 -8.53 -6.99
CA GLN A 67 17.32 -7.24 -6.62
C GLN A 67 16.63 -6.60 -5.41
N ARG A 68 15.66 -7.29 -4.79
CA ARG A 68 14.79 -6.77 -3.72
C ARG A 68 14.27 -5.37 -4.06
N GLN A 69 13.66 -5.27 -5.22
CA GLN A 69 13.25 -3.98 -5.76
C GLN A 69 11.79 -4.03 -6.20
N ILE A 70 11.06 -2.97 -5.87
CA ILE A 70 9.72 -2.73 -6.37
C ILE A 70 9.81 -1.59 -7.38
N LEU A 71 9.51 -1.89 -8.63
CA LEU A 71 9.48 -0.92 -9.72
C LEU A 71 8.08 -0.32 -9.76
N LEU A 72 8.00 1.00 -9.75
CA LEU A 72 6.75 1.74 -9.93
C LEU A 72 6.82 2.46 -11.26
N ARG A 73 5.71 2.46 -11.98
CA ARG A 73 5.62 3.20 -13.24
C ARG A 73 5.81 4.70 -13.02
N ARG A 74 6.52 5.32 -13.95
CA ARG A 74 6.61 6.78 -14.02
C ARG A 74 5.24 7.42 -14.29
N GLY A 75 5.01 8.59 -13.70
CA GLY A 75 3.80 9.38 -13.94
C GLY A 75 2.53 8.88 -13.24
N LEU A 76 2.62 7.92 -12.32
CA LEU A 76 1.49 7.55 -11.48
C LEU A 76 1.07 8.73 -10.59
N SER A 77 -0.24 9.00 -10.53
CA SER A 77 -0.79 9.92 -9.52
C SER A 77 -0.53 9.40 -8.10
N GLY A 78 -0.61 10.29 -7.10
CA GLY A 78 -0.39 9.90 -5.70
C GLY A 78 -1.28 8.73 -5.24
N TYR A 79 -2.56 8.73 -5.63
CA TYR A 79 -3.47 7.61 -5.34
C TYR A 79 -3.00 6.32 -6.00
N GLN A 80 -2.73 6.35 -7.32
CA GLN A 80 -2.32 5.16 -8.07
C GLN A 80 -1.00 4.59 -7.53
N ARG A 81 -0.02 5.45 -7.26
CA ARG A 81 1.26 5.05 -6.68
C ARG A 81 1.06 4.38 -5.32
N ASP A 82 0.31 5.00 -4.42
CA ASP A 82 0.13 4.46 -3.07
C ASP A 82 -0.65 3.14 -3.07
N VAL A 83 -1.66 2.98 -3.93
CA VAL A 83 -2.34 1.69 -4.13
C VAL A 83 -1.36 0.66 -4.66
N THR A 84 -0.58 1.00 -5.68
CA THR A 84 0.43 0.10 -6.28
C THR A 84 1.46 -0.34 -5.24
N VAL A 85 1.98 0.57 -4.41
CA VAL A 85 2.90 0.24 -3.31
C VAL A 85 2.34 -0.86 -2.40
N PHE A 86 1.09 -0.73 -1.96
CA PHE A 86 0.48 -1.74 -1.11
C PHE A 86 0.05 -3.00 -1.87
N HIS A 87 -0.17 -2.91 -3.18
CA HIS A 87 -0.43 -4.03 -4.07
C HIS A 87 0.82 -4.93 -4.12
N GLU A 88 1.98 -4.35 -4.40
CA GLU A 88 3.25 -5.10 -4.43
C GLU A 88 3.63 -5.64 -3.04
N PHE A 89 3.38 -4.90 -1.95
CA PHE A 89 3.54 -5.47 -0.61
C PHE A 89 2.65 -6.70 -0.40
N SER A 90 1.43 -6.68 -0.92
CA SER A 90 0.52 -7.81 -0.77
C SER A 90 1.04 -9.04 -1.51
N HIS A 91 1.65 -8.88 -2.68
CA HIS A 91 2.34 -9.98 -3.37
C HIS A 91 3.49 -10.54 -2.52
N ILE A 92 4.37 -9.69 -2.01
CA ILE A 92 5.52 -10.13 -1.19
C ILE A 92 5.07 -10.91 0.05
N PHE A 93 4.02 -10.44 0.74
CA PHE A 93 3.58 -11.06 2.00
C PHE A 93 2.58 -12.19 1.87
N TYR A 94 1.87 -12.31 0.75
CA TYR A 94 0.74 -13.25 0.67
C TYR A 94 0.77 -14.18 -0.54
N ASP A 95 1.65 -13.98 -1.53
CA ASP A 95 1.71 -14.90 -2.68
C ASP A 95 2.08 -16.32 -2.26
N TYR A 96 2.93 -16.47 -1.22
CA TYR A 96 3.27 -17.77 -0.66
C TYR A 96 2.09 -18.45 0.05
N ILE A 97 1.18 -17.67 0.63
CA ILE A 97 -0.05 -18.18 1.29
C ILE A 97 -1.11 -18.53 0.25
N ALA A 98 -1.16 -17.73 -0.82
CA ALA A 98 -2.03 -18.00 -1.94
C ALA A 98 -1.61 -19.28 -2.69
N GLY A 99 -0.32 -19.61 -2.71
CA GLY A 99 0.19 -20.91 -3.16
C GLY A 99 -0.36 -21.35 -4.53
N SER A 100 -0.60 -22.64 -4.72
CA SER A 100 -1.31 -23.20 -5.88
C SER A 100 -2.83 -23.16 -5.75
N ALA A 101 -3.35 -22.75 -4.59
CA ALA A 101 -4.78 -22.77 -4.29
C ALA A 101 -5.57 -21.66 -5.01
N PHE A 102 -4.88 -20.60 -5.45
CA PHE A 102 -5.46 -19.49 -6.19
C PHE A 102 -4.77 -19.35 -7.55
N ASN A 103 -5.56 -19.13 -8.60
CA ASN A 103 -5.02 -18.81 -9.90
C ASN A 103 -4.48 -17.36 -9.93
N LYS A 104 -3.77 -17.00 -11.01
CA LYS A 104 -3.18 -15.67 -11.15
C LYS A 104 -4.22 -14.56 -10.93
N SER A 105 -5.38 -14.63 -11.58
CA SER A 105 -6.41 -13.60 -11.47
C SER A 105 -6.92 -13.44 -10.03
N GLU A 106 -7.01 -14.52 -9.27
CA GLU A 106 -7.44 -14.47 -7.87
C GLU A 106 -6.40 -13.83 -6.95
N LYS A 107 -5.11 -14.10 -7.20
CA LYS A 107 -4.01 -13.45 -6.48
C LYS A 107 -4.02 -11.96 -6.69
N GLU A 108 -4.18 -11.50 -7.93
CA GLU A 108 -4.33 -10.08 -8.28
C GLU A 108 -5.50 -9.42 -7.53
N ILE A 109 -6.60 -10.14 -7.36
CA ILE A 109 -7.79 -9.66 -6.63
C ILE A 109 -7.53 -9.56 -5.14
N ILE A 110 -6.86 -10.55 -4.56
CA ILE A 110 -6.47 -10.54 -3.17
C ILE A 110 -5.49 -9.39 -2.90
N ALA A 111 -4.48 -9.22 -3.77
CA ALA A 111 -3.50 -8.16 -3.67
C ALA A 111 -4.16 -6.78 -3.75
N GLU A 112 -5.02 -6.55 -4.74
CA GLU A 112 -5.74 -5.28 -4.91
C GLU A 112 -6.67 -4.96 -3.74
N TRP A 113 -7.45 -5.95 -3.27
CA TRP A 113 -8.34 -5.76 -2.12
C TRP A 113 -7.54 -5.40 -0.86
N THR A 114 -6.45 -6.14 -0.63
CA THR A 114 -5.56 -5.93 0.52
C THR A 114 -4.90 -4.57 0.42
N ALA A 115 -4.45 -4.16 -0.77
CA ALA A 115 -3.86 -2.85 -1.01
C ALA A 115 -4.80 -1.70 -0.65
N ARG A 116 -6.03 -1.73 -1.17
CA ARG A 116 -7.04 -0.71 -0.91
C ARG A 116 -7.40 -0.61 0.57
N ARG A 117 -7.55 -1.76 1.24
CA ARG A 117 -7.84 -1.82 2.68
C ARG A 117 -6.68 -1.29 3.52
N THR A 118 -5.46 -1.72 3.21
CA THR A 118 -4.24 -1.38 3.96
C THR A 118 -3.91 0.10 3.82
N ARG A 119 -3.99 0.65 2.60
CA ARG A 119 -3.80 2.08 2.32
C ARG A 119 -4.77 2.99 3.07
N ARG A 120 -6.00 2.54 3.34
CA ARG A 120 -6.97 3.33 4.13
C ARG A 120 -6.50 3.57 5.57
N ASN A 121 -5.59 2.75 6.11
CA ASN A 121 -4.95 3.00 7.40
C ASN A 121 -3.91 4.11 7.27
N HIS A 122 -4.29 5.33 7.62
CA HIS A 122 -3.44 6.52 7.49
C HIS A 122 -2.10 6.43 8.25
N LYS A 123 -2.06 5.73 9.39
CA LYS A 123 -0.84 5.51 10.18
C LYS A 123 0.14 4.60 9.47
N LEU A 124 -0.37 3.64 8.70
CA LEU A 124 0.42 2.67 7.94
C LEU A 124 0.84 3.26 6.59
N LEU A 125 -0.06 3.98 5.91
CA LEU A 125 0.24 4.77 4.72
C LEU A 125 1.39 5.75 4.99
N ARG A 126 1.31 6.55 6.06
CA ARG A 126 2.40 7.45 6.47
C ARG A 126 3.71 6.71 6.65
N HIS A 127 3.67 5.55 7.31
CA HIS A 127 4.85 4.75 7.62
C HIS A 127 5.50 4.21 6.34
N ALA A 128 4.74 3.55 5.47
CA ALA A 128 5.21 3.03 4.18
C ALA A 128 5.90 4.11 3.34
N ILE A 129 5.19 5.22 3.09
CA ILE A 129 5.67 6.30 2.23
C ILE A 129 6.96 6.93 2.78
N ARG A 130 7.03 7.19 4.10
CA ARG A 130 8.25 7.74 4.72
C ARG A 130 9.40 6.74 4.78
N SER A 131 9.14 5.49 5.15
CA SER A 131 10.17 4.45 5.27
C SER A 131 10.90 4.20 3.95
N PHE A 132 10.21 4.37 2.83
CA PHE A 132 10.77 4.19 1.50
C PHE A 132 11.17 5.48 0.79
N GLY A 133 11.08 6.64 1.46
CA GLY A 133 11.47 7.93 0.90
C GLY A 133 10.61 8.37 -0.29
N LEU A 134 9.35 7.94 -0.33
CA LEU A 134 8.38 8.35 -1.34
C LEU A 134 7.75 9.69 -0.94
N GLU A 135 7.42 10.52 -1.94
CA GLU A 135 6.84 11.84 -1.69
C GLU A 135 5.40 11.75 -1.17
N PRO A 136 5.04 12.43 -0.07
CA PRO A 136 3.65 12.49 0.38
C PRO A 136 2.71 13.07 -0.68
N SER A 137 1.47 12.57 -0.75
CA SER A 137 0.45 13.12 -1.65
C SER A 137 -0.91 13.08 -0.96
N ILE A 138 -1.72 14.12 -1.14
CA ILE A 138 -3.08 14.23 -0.55
C ILE A 138 -4.08 14.17 -1.70
N TYR A 139 -4.98 13.19 -1.66
CA TYR A 139 -5.97 12.93 -2.70
C TYR A 139 -7.30 12.39 -2.16
N ASP A 140 -7.37 11.99 -0.89
CA ASP A 140 -8.57 11.51 -0.21
C ASP A 140 -8.47 11.68 1.32
N ALA A 141 -9.52 11.28 2.05
CA ALA A 141 -9.56 11.44 3.50
C ALA A 141 -8.43 10.68 4.24
N SER A 142 -8.06 9.48 3.76
CA SER A 142 -7.01 8.67 4.39
C SER A 142 -5.62 9.29 4.20
N SER A 143 -5.30 9.76 3.00
CA SER A 143 -4.06 10.47 2.70
C SER A 143 -4.00 11.84 3.37
N TYR A 144 -5.13 12.55 3.48
CA TYR A 144 -5.23 13.78 4.26
C TYR A 144 -4.89 13.51 5.74
N LYS A 145 -5.48 12.49 6.37
CA LYS A 145 -5.12 12.10 7.75
C LYS A 145 -3.68 11.62 7.88
N ALA A 146 -3.09 11.06 6.81
CA ALA A 146 -1.72 10.60 6.80
C ALA A 146 -0.72 11.76 6.69
N PHE A 147 -1.04 12.83 5.96
CA PHE A 147 -0.03 13.82 5.53
C PHE A 147 -0.38 15.29 5.75
N SER A 148 -1.62 15.65 6.14
CA SER A 148 -2.00 17.05 6.37
C SER A 148 -1.35 17.64 7.64
N ARG A 149 -0.94 18.91 7.55
CA ARG A 149 -0.21 19.69 8.59
C ARG A 149 -0.84 19.69 9.99
N ASN A 150 -2.13 19.38 10.12
CA ASN A 150 -2.81 19.31 11.43
C ASN A 150 -2.70 17.95 12.13
N SER A 151 -2.00 16.99 11.54
CA SER A 151 -1.65 15.70 12.17
C SER A 151 -0.21 15.68 12.72
N PHE A 152 0.36 16.88 12.92
CA PHE A 152 1.77 17.15 13.22
C PHE A 152 2.00 17.63 14.66
N ALA A 153 1.81 16.74 15.62
CA ALA A 153 2.56 16.86 16.87
C ALA A 153 4.08 16.59 16.67
N ASP A 154 4.52 16.15 15.48
CA ASP A 154 5.89 15.67 15.24
C ASP A 154 6.82 16.63 14.46
N LEU A 155 6.35 17.77 13.94
CA LEU A 155 7.25 18.74 13.29
C LEU A 155 7.84 19.76 14.28
N GLU A 156 7.18 20.05 15.40
CA GLU A 156 7.73 20.94 16.43
C GLU A 156 8.98 20.35 17.12
N TYR A 157 9.09 19.02 17.21
CA TYR A 157 10.26 18.40 17.84
C TYR A 157 11.52 18.56 16.98
N LYS A 158 11.41 18.51 15.64
CA LYS A 158 12.57 18.74 14.75
C LYS A 158 12.97 20.22 14.65
N PHE A 159 12.05 21.16 14.84
CA PHE A 159 12.39 22.58 14.88
C PHE A 159 12.96 23.02 16.25
N LYS A 160 12.48 22.48 17.38
CA LYS A 160 13.05 22.81 18.70
C LYS A 160 14.44 22.23 18.94
N VAL A 161 14.73 21.00 18.48
CA VAL A 161 16.07 20.40 18.65
C VAL A 161 17.12 21.11 17.78
N ASN A 162 16.77 21.56 16.56
CA ASN A 162 17.70 22.32 15.70
C ASN A 162 17.88 23.79 16.13
N MET A 163 16.97 24.36 16.93
CA MET A 163 17.17 25.71 17.49
C MET A 163 17.88 25.71 18.85
N MET A 164 17.90 24.58 19.55
CA MET A 164 18.65 24.45 20.82
C MET A 164 20.08 23.88 20.63
N GLY A 165 20.38 23.23 19.51
CA GLY A 165 21.73 22.70 19.20
C GLY A 165 22.71 23.70 18.58
N ASN A 166 22.30 24.95 18.35
CA ASN A 166 23.14 26.02 17.77
C ASN A 166 23.36 27.20 18.74
N MET A 167 23.07 27.03 20.04
CA MET A 167 23.42 27.99 21.08
C MET A 167 24.06 27.27 22.28
N SER A 168 25.26 26.73 22.08
CA SER A 168 26.33 26.56 23.09
C SER A 168 27.42 25.65 22.56
#